data_AF-A0A1Q3WQG4-F1
#
_entry.id   AF-A0A1Q3WQG4-F1
#
_cell.length_a   1.000
_cell.length_b   1.000
_cell.length_c   1.000
_cell.angle_alpha   90.00
_cell.angle_beta   90.00
_cell.angle_gamma   90.00
#
_symmetry.space_group_name_H-M   'P 1'
#
loop_
_entity.id
_entity.type
_entity.pdbx_description
1 polymer ?
#
loop_
_entity_poly.entity_id
_entity_poly.type
_entity_poly.pdbx_seq_one_letter_code
_entity_poly.pdbx_strand_id
1 'polypeptide(L)'
;MRTDPRDTAYNLYFHTNLTQQQIAERAGVSSRTVYEWMKQGNWKTLKATSRLMPAQIVDDIYNHISHLNWTIKNRPFEERYPTKAEAETLRKLIFCIPRVKLNVSRGESAQAMMNFVGWLEQRNKDAAIYFTDFIDEYLHAPRKKGAEPYEFEYDADQYYNPADFP
;
A
#
# COMPACT_ATOMS: atom_id res chain seq x y z
N MET A 1 16.38 -12.81 -20.23
CA MET A 1 15.02 -12.52 -20.75
C MET A 1 14.92 -11.03 -21.00
N ARG A 2 14.53 -10.58 -22.20
CA ARG A 2 14.27 -9.16 -22.46
C ARG A 2 12.98 -8.78 -21.71
N THR A 3 13.09 -7.95 -20.68
CA THR A 3 11.93 -7.37 -19.98
C THR A 3 11.18 -6.45 -20.94
N ASP A 4 9.84 -6.49 -20.91
CA ASP A 4 9.00 -5.60 -21.72
C ASP A 4 9.35 -4.13 -21.38
N PRO A 5 9.56 -3.25 -22.38
CA PRO A 5 9.78 -1.82 -22.17
C PRO A 5 8.70 -1.16 -21.30
N ARG A 6 7.45 -1.62 -21.40
CA ARG A 6 6.33 -1.13 -20.59
C ARG A 6 6.47 -1.54 -19.14
N ASP A 7 6.81 -2.79 -18.87
CA ASP A 7 7.03 -3.29 -17.49
C ASP A 7 8.25 -2.62 -16.86
N THR A 8 9.29 -2.37 -17.65
CA THR A 8 10.48 -1.64 -17.22
C THR A 8 10.11 -0.19 -16.85
N ALA A 9 9.34 0.50 -17.70
CA ALA A 9 8.86 1.85 -17.43
C ALA A 9 7.90 1.92 -16.23
N TYR A 10 7.02 0.93 -16.07
CA TYR A 10 6.12 0.79 -14.93
C TYR A 10 6.92 0.66 -13.63
N ASN A 11 7.86 -0.28 -13.57
CA ASN A 11 8.70 -0.48 -12.40
C ASN A 11 9.51 0.78 -12.05
N LEU A 12 10.13 1.42 -13.03
CA LEU A 12 10.86 2.68 -12.82
C LEU A 12 9.94 3.79 -12.31
N TYR A 13 8.73 3.91 -12.85
CA TYR A 13 7.77 4.93 -12.43
C TYR A 13 7.31 4.73 -10.98
N PHE A 14 7.02 3.51 -10.54
CA PHE A 14 6.48 3.27 -9.19
C PHE A 14 7.56 3.24 -8.09
N HIS A 15 8.78 2.80 -8.42
CA HIS A 15 9.82 2.55 -7.41
C HIS A 15 10.93 3.60 -7.39
N THR A 16 10.88 4.62 -8.25
CA THR A 16 11.88 5.69 -8.29
C THR A 16 11.24 7.08 -8.38
N ASN A 17 12.07 8.12 -8.21
CA ASN A 17 11.71 9.53 -8.41
C ASN A 17 12.21 10.11 -9.75
N LEU A 18 12.48 9.24 -10.73
CA LEU A 18 12.93 9.66 -12.05
C LEU A 18 11.86 10.45 -12.79
N THR A 19 12.31 11.40 -13.61
CA THR A 19 11.42 12.10 -14.53
C THR A 19 10.94 11.16 -15.63
N GLN A 20 9.80 11.47 -16.23
CA GLN A 20 9.27 10.71 -17.36
C GLN A 20 10.29 10.56 -18.50
N GLN A 21 11.11 11.58 -18.71
CA GLN A 21 12.16 11.59 -19.74
C GLN A 21 13.28 10.59 -19.42
N GLN A 22 13.72 10.55 -18.15
CA GLN A 22 14.71 9.57 -17.67
C GLN A 22 14.17 8.13 -17.68
N ILE A 23 12.88 7.95 -17.39
CA ILE A 23 12.22 6.64 -17.48
C ILE A 23 12.20 6.15 -18.93
N ALA A 24 11.88 7.05 -19.86
CA ALA A 24 11.83 6.75 -21.29
C ALA A 24 13.19 6.33 -21.85
N GLU A 25 14.26 7.06 -21.49
CA GLU A 25 15.64 6.73 -21.86
C GLU A 25 16.05 5.33 -21.37
N ARG A 26 15.70 4.99 -20.12
CA ARG A 26 16.06 3.69 -19.52
C ARG A 26 15.20 2.53 -20.02
N ALA A 27 13.93 2.79 -20.34
CA ALA A 27 13.03 1.82 -20.94
C ALA A 27 13.25 1.66 -22.46
N GLY A 28 14.09 2.50 -23.08
CA GLY A 28 14.39 2.44 -24.51
C GLY A 28 13.22 2.85 -25.40
N VAL A 29 12.33 3.73 -24.92
CA VAL A 29 11.12 4.19 -25.63
C VAL A 29 11.02 5.71 -25.63
N SER A 30 10.10 6.27 -26.41
CA SER A 30 9.87 7.71 -26.41
C SER A 30 9.15 8.17 -25.13
N SER A 31 9.43 9.40 -24.68
CA SER A 31 8.73 10.01 -23.55
C SER A 31 7.21 10.05 -23.76
N ARG A 32 6.75 10.23 -25.01
CA ARG A 32 5.33 10.19 -25.39
C ARG A 32 4.70 8.82 -25.16
N THR A 33 5.43 7.75 -25.45
CA THR A 33 4.97 6.37 -25.20
C THR A 33 4.74 6.12 -23.71
N VAL A 34 5.67 6.58 -22.86
CA VAL A 34 5.52 6.51 -21.40
C VAL A 34 4.33 7.33 -20.91
N TYR A 35 4.12 8.54 -21.46
CA TYR A 35 2.95 9.38 -21.15
C TYR A 35 1.63 8.65 -21.42
N GLU A 36 1.51 8.01 -22.59
CA GLU A 36 0.28 7.32 -22.96
C GLU A 36 0.01 6.11 -22.06
N TRP A 37 1.03 5.34 -21.69
CA TRP A 37 0.88 4.26 -20.71
C TRP A 37 0.46 4.78 -19.33
N MET A 38 1.06 5.88 -18.87
CA MET A 38 0.70 6.54 -17.61
C MET A 38 -0.76 6.99 -17.60
N LYS A 39 -1.25 7.54 -18.72
CA LYS A 39 -2.62 8.03 -18.86
C LYS A 39 -3.62 6.87 -18.96
N GLN A 40 -3.35 5.87 -19.81
CA GLN A 40 -4.21 4.70 -20.01
C GLN A 40 -4.31 3.83 -18.76
N GLY A 41 -3.21 3.70 -18.01
CA GLY A 41 -3.15 2.90 -16.78
C GLY A 41 -3.44 3.68 -15.50
N ASN A 42 -3.74 4.98 -15.58
CA ASN A 42 -3.96 5.85 -14.43
C ASN A 42 -2.83 5.80 -13.37
N TRP A 43 -1.57 5.77 -13.84
CA TRP A 43 -0.42 5.53 -12.96
C TRP A 43 -0.22 6.62 -11.91
N LYS A 44 -0.62 7.86 -12.21
CA LYS A 44 -0.51 8.99 -11.26
C LYS A 44 -1.41 8.80 -10.04
N THR A 45 -2.66 8.40 -10.24
CA THR A 45 -3.57 8.09 -9.14
C THR A 45 -3.08 6.85 -8.40
N LEU A 46 -2.67 5.80 -9.12
CA LEU A 46 -2.10 4.59 -8.51
C LEU A 46 -0.86 4.88 -7.66
N LYS A 47 0.04 5.76 -8.12
CA LYS A 47 1.25 6.18 -7.38
C LYS A 47 0.92 7.10 -6.22
N ALA A 48 -0.15 7.89 -6.30
CA ALA A 48 -0.63 8.68 -5.18
C ALA A 48 -1.27 7.79 -4.11
N THR A 49 -2.05 6.79 -4.51
CA THR A 49 -2.63 5.79 -3.60
C THR A 49 -1.58 4.84 -3.04
N SER A 50 -0.51 4.53 -3.79
CA SER A 50 0.62 3.73 -3.29
C SER A 50 1.54 4.50 -2.32
N ARG A 51 1.33 5.81 -2.18
CA ARG A 51 2.00 6.68 -1.20
C ARG A 51 1.15 6.91 0.05
N LEU A 52 -0.11 6.44 0.05
CA LEU A 52 -0.93 6.46 1.25
C LEU A 52 -0.50 5.27 2.11
N MET A 53 0.14 5.54 3.25
CA MET A 53 0.50 4.54 4.26
C MET A 53 -0.68 3.57 4.46
N PRO A 54 -0.50 2.25 4.56
CA PRO A 54 -1.61 1.31 4.63
C PRO A 54 -2.31 1.46 5.98
N ALA A 55 -1.59 1.93 7.00
CA ALA A 55 -2.15 2.38 8.27
C ALA A 55 -3.14 3.54 8.08
N GLN A 56 -2.81 4.54 7.27
CA GLN A 56 -3.71 5.66 6.97
C GLN A 56 -4.95 5.19 6.20
N ILE A 57 -4.78 4.27 5.24
CA ILE A 57 -5.91 3.68 4.51
C ILE A 57 -6.81 2.87 5.45
N VAL A 58 -6.22 2.11 6.37
CA VAL A 58 -6.94 1.34 7.39
C VAL A 58 -7.72 2.27 8.32
N ASP A 59 -7.09 3.36 8.77
CA ASP A 59 -7.75 4.39 9.60
C ASP A 59 -8.90 5.06 8.84
N ASP A 60 -8.72 5.39 7.57
CA ASP A 60 -9.79 5.94 6.72
C ASP A 60 -10.94 4.94 6.53
N ILE A 61 -10.65 3.65 6.36
CA ILE A 61 -11.68 2.59 6.31
C ILE A 61 -12.45 2.52 7.64
N TYR A 62 -11.75 2.56 8.79
CA TYR A 62 -12.40 2.59 10.11
C TYR A 62 -13.26 3.84 10.28
N ASN A 63 -12.80 5.00 9.81
CA ASN A 63 -13.56 6.25 9.82
C ASN A 63 -14.82 6.15 8.96
N HIS A 64 -14.75 5.58 7.76
CA HIS A 64 -15.91 5.37 6.91
C HIS A 64 -16.93 4.40 7.52
N ILE A 65 -16.49 3.28 8.10
CA ILE A 65 -17.36 2.34 8.82
C ILE A 65 -18.06 3.05 9.99
N SER A 66 -17.29 3.80 10.78
CA SER A 66 -17.80 4.53 11.94
C SER A 66 -18.83 5.59 11.54
N HIS A 67 -18.55 6.35 10.48
CA HIS A 67 -19.47 7.34 9.95
C HIS A 67 -20.76 6.70 9.43
N LEU A 68 -20.67 5.61 8.67
CA LEU A 68 -21.85 4.90 8.16
C LEU A 68 -22.73 4.37 9.30
N ASN A 69 -22.10 3.75 10.31
CA ASN A 69 -22.80 3.26 11.50
C ASN A 69 -23.44 4.41 12.29
N TRP A 70 -22.76 5.54 12.41
CA TRP A 70 -23.31 6.74 13.02
C TRP A 70 -24.52 7.25 12.24
N THR A 71 -24.46 7.31 10.91
CA THR A 71 -25.60 7.70 10.06
C THR A 71 -26.79 6.78 10.26
N ILE A 72 -26.58 5.46 10.28
CA ILE A 72 -27.65 4.46 10.51
C ILE A 72 -28.26 4.65 11.91
N LYS A 73 -27.43 4.87 12.93
CA LYS A 73 -27.87 5.05 14.33
C LYS A 73 -28.75 6.28 14.53
N ASN A 74 -28.52 7.35 13.77
CA ASN A 74 -29.25 8.62 13.90
C ASN A 74 -30.58 8.67 13.13
N ARG A 75 -30.98 7.57 12.47
CA ARG A 75 -32.29 7.45 11.81
C ARG A 75 -33.45 7.35 12.81
N PRO A 76 -34.70 7.58 12.36
CA PRO A 76 -35.90 7.16 13.10
C PRO A 76 -35.81 5.69 13.52
N PHE A 77 -36.42 5.32 14.64
CA PHE A 77 -36.24 3.98 15.24
C PHE A 77 -36.60 2.86 14.26
N GLU A 78 -37.67 3.05 13.49
CA GLU A 78 -38.14 2.14 12.44
C GLU A 78 -37.15 1.93 11.28
N GLU A 79 -36.11 2.76 11.15
CA GLU A 79 -35.12 2.72 10.06
C GLU A 79 -33.68 2.54 10.56
N ARG A 80 -33.48 2.25 11.85
CA ARG A 80 -32.15 2.05 12.48
C ARG A 80 -31.52 0.69 12.13
N TYR A 81 -31.52 0.35 10.85
CA TYR A 81 -30.82 -0.80 10.30
C TYR A 81 -30.20 -0.44 8.95
N PRO A 82 -29.16 -1.17 8.52
CA PRO A 82 -28.52 -0.90 7.24
C PRO A 82 -29.46 -1.20 6.08
N THR A 83 -29.45 -0.35 5.05
CA THR A 83 -30.01 -0.72 3.75
C THR A 83 -29.16 -1.80 3.09
N LYS A 84 -29.69 -2.46 2.05
CA LYS A 84 -28.93 -3.46 1.26
C LYS A 84 -27.62 -2.89 0.70
N ALA A 85 -27.64 -1.64 0.23
CA ALA A 85 -26.46 -0.95 -0.29
C ALA A 85 -25.43 -0.65 0.81
N GLU A 86 -25.88 -0.31 2.01
CA GLU A 86 -25.03 -0.02 3.17
C GLU A 86 -24.39 -1.29 3.72
N ALA A 87 -25.16 -2.37 3.84
CA ALA A 87 -24.65 -3.67 4.23
C ALA A 87 -23.55 -4.16 3.28
N GLU A 88 -23.78 -4.00 1.97
CA GLU A 88 -22.79 -4.35 0.93
C GLU A 88 -21.54 -3.46 1.00
N THR A 89 -21.72 -2.16 1.26
CA THR A 89 -20.61 -1.22 1.43
C THR A 89 -19.78 -1.55 2.67
N LEU A 90 -20.43 -1.83 3.81
CA LEU A 90 -19.77 -2.28 5.04
C LEU A 90 -18.98 -3.56 4.79
N ARG A 91 -19.59 -4.55 4.14
CA ARG A 91 -18.93 -5.82 3.79
C ARG A 91 -17.65 -5.58 2.99
N LYS A 92 -17.70 -4.72 1.96
CA LYS A 92 -16.53 -4.39 1.12
C LYS A 92 -15.43 -3.68 1.91
N LEU A 93 -15.79 -2.69 2.71
CA LEU A 93 -14.84 -1.94 3.54
C LEU A 93 -14.13 -2.86 4.53
N ILE A 94 -14.88 -3.70 5.25
CA ILE A 94 -14.34 -4.66 6.22
C ILE A 94 -13.40 -5.66 5.53
N PHE A 95 -13.76 -6.14 4.34
CA PHE A 95 -12.94 -7.09 3.58
C PHE A 95 -11.65 -6.49 3.03
N CYS A 96 -11.59 -5.16 2.84
CA CYS A 96 -10.38 -4.45 2.43
C CYS A 96 -9.35 -4.31 3.56
N ILE A 97 -9.76 -4.23 4.84
CA ILE A 97 -8.87 -4.03 5.99
C ILE A 97 -7.70 -5.04 6.05
N PRO A 98 -7.94 -6.37 6.03
CA PRO A 98 -6.84 -7.34 6.07
C PRO A 98 -5.95 -7.23 4.83
N ARG A 99 -6.51 -6.94 3.65
CA ARG A 99 -5.76 -6.82 2.39
C ARG A 99 -4.82 -5.62 2.32
N VAL A 100 -5.18 -4.54 3.02
CA VAL A 100 -4.33 -3.36 3.19
C VAL A 100 -3.24 -3.63 4.22
N LYS A 101 -3.53 -4.37 5.30
CA LYS A 101 -2.54 -4.77 6.31
C LYS A 101 -1.50 -5.79 5.79
N LEU A 102 -1.85 -6.60 4.79
CA LEU A 102 -0.95 -7.57 4.15
C LEU A 102 0.12 -6.93 3.24
N ASN A 103 -0.07 -5.67 2.81
CA ASN A 103 0.79 -5.00 1.84
C ASN A 103 1.36 -3.70 2.40
N VAL A 104 2.25 -3.77 3.39
CA VAL A 104 3.11 -2.61 3.68
C VAL A 104 4.12 -2.50 2.56
N SER A 105 3.98 -1.46 1.74
CA SER A 105 4.90 -1.26 0.65
C SER A 105 6.30 -0.98 1.19
N ARG A 106 7.30 -1.31 0.37
CA ARG A 106 8.71 -1.02 0.65
C ARG A 106 8.94 0.44 1.04
N GLY A 107 8.23 1.37 0.39
CA GLY A 107 8.37 2.81 0.65
C GLY A 107 7.85 3.22 2.03
N GLU A 108 6.80 2.58 2.50
CA GLU A 108 6.18 2.86 3.79
C GLU A 108 7.01 2.26 4.94
N SER A 109 7.53 1.05 4.74
CA SER A 109 8.52 0.45 5.63
C SER A 109 9.79 1.30 5.72
N ALA A 110 10.31 1.75 4.57
CA ALA A 110 11.47 2.64 4.52
C ALA A 110 11.21 3.97 5.24
N GLN A 111 10.05 4.59 5.04
CA GLN A 111 9.70 5.86 5.69
C GLN A 111 9.62 5.71 7.21
N ALA A 112 8.99 4.63 7.71
CA ALA A 112 8.91 4.34 9.14
C ALA A 112 10.32 4.14 9.75
N MET A 113 11.17 3.38 9.07
CA MET A 113 12.55 3.12 9.47
C MET A 113 13.42 4.39 9.44
N MET A 114 13.27 5.25 8.42
CA MET A 114 13.98 6.53 8.35
C MET A 114 13.52 7.51 9.44
N ASN A 115 12.23 7.54 9.78
CA ASN A 115 11.73 8.34 10.91
C ASN A 115 12.36 7.87 12.23
N PHE A 116 12.50 6.55 12.41
CA PHE A 116 13.17 5.96 13.56
C PHE A 116 14.66 6.32 13.62
N VAL A 117 15.38 6.22 12.49
CA VAL A 117 16.80 6.63 12.39
C VAL A 117 16.95 8.12 12.71
N GLY A 118 16.10 8.99 12.18
CA GLY A 118 16.15 10.42 12.48
C GLY A 118 15.88 10.76 13.95
N TRP A 119 15.03 9.99 14.63
CA TRP A 119 14.85 10.09 16.08
C TRP A 119 16.07 9.58 16.87
N LEU A 120 16.72 8.52 16.37
CA LEU A 120 17.88 7.88 16.98
C LEU A 120 19.14 8.75 16.82
N GLU A 121 19.33 9.39 15.68
CA GLU A 121 20.48 10.25 15.35
C GLU A 121 20.62 11.42 16.35
N GLN A 122 19.50 11.94 16.85
CA GLN A 122 19.47 12.98 17.88
C GLN A 122 20.01 12.52 19.24
N ARG A 123 20.12 11.21 19.48
CA ARG A 123 20.51 10.60 20.76
C ARG A 123 21.84 9.87 20.66
N ASN A 124 22.09 9.18 19.55
CA ASN A 124 23.27 8.38 19.33
C ASN A 124 23.56 8.25 17.83
N LYS A 125 24.59 8.94 17.36
CA LYS A 125 25.00 8.95 15.94
C LYS A 125 25.56 7.62 15.47
N ASP A 126 26.37 6.96 16.30
CA ASP A 126 26.99 5.69 15.94
C ASP A 126 25.93 4.59 15.79
N ALA A 127 24.92 4.60 16.66
CA ALA A 127 23.77 3.71 16.53
C ALA A 127 22.95 4.02 15.27
N ALA A 128 22.71 5.30 14.96
CA ALA A 128 21.97 5.68 13.76
C ALA A 128 22.65 5.21 12.46
N ILE A 129 23.98 5.33 12.37
CA ILE A 129 24.77 4.82 11.25
C ILE A 129 24.62 3.29 11.17
N TYR A 130 24.85 2.59 12.28
CA TYR A 130 24.71 1.14 12.35
C TYR A 130 23.33 0.64 11.89
N PHE A 131 22.25 1.23 12.40
CA PHE A 131 20.89 0.84 12.02
C PHE A 131 20.54 1.17 10.57
N THR A 132 21.12 2.24 9.99
CA THR A 132 20.88 2.60 8.59
C THR A 132 21.33 1.49 7.64
N ASP A 133 22.48 0.87 7.92
CA ASP A 133 23.00 -0.25 7.12
C ASP A 133 22.07 -1.47 7.18
N PHE A 134 21.54 -1.83 8.36
CA PHE A 134 20.56 -2.92 8.50
C PHE A 134 19.21 -2.61 7.85
N ILE A 135 18.80 -1.34 7.82
CA ILE A 135 17.58 -0.91 7.14
C ILE A 135 17.75 -1.08 5.63
N ASP A 136 18.91 -0.72 5.08
CA ASP A 136 19.21 -0.93 3.67
C ASP A 136 19.23 -2.42 3.31
N GLU A 137 19.85 -3.25 4.15
CA GLU A 137 19.83 -4.71 4.01
C GLU A 137 18.40 -5.26 4.06
N TYR A 138 17.59 -4.86 5.05
CA TYR A 138 16.21 -5.29 5.21
C TYR A 138 15.35 -4.95 3.99
N LEU A 139 15.50 -3.74 3.44
CA LEU A 139 14.72 -3.28 2.29
C LEU A 139 15.14 -3.95 0.97
N HIS A 140 16.33 -4.53 0.89
CA HIS A 140 16.87 -5.23 -0.27
C HIS A 140 16.95 -6.76 -0.11
N ALA A 141 16.59 -7.28 1.07
CA ALA A 141 16.68 -8.70 1.35
C ALA A 141 15.71 -9.51 0.46
N PRO A 142 16.13 -10.70 0.01
CA PRO A 142 15.35 -11.51 -0.92
C PRO A 142 14.08 -12.08 -0.28
N ARG A 143 13.09 -12.36 -1.13
CA ARG A 143 11.82 -12.99 -0.74
C ARG A 143 12.03 -14.27 0.07
N LYS A 144 11.33 -14.35 1.20
CA LYS A 144 11.22 -15.56 2.02
C LYS A 144 9.84 -16.15 1.79
N LYS A 145 9.76 -17.43 1.39
CA LYS A 145 8.49 -18.13 1.07
C LYS A 145 7.60 -17.50 0.00
N GLY A 146 8.12 -16.56 -0.80
CA GLY A 146 7.37 -15.90 -1.87
C GLY A 146 6.97 -14.47 -1.54
N ALA A 147 7.17 -14.02 -0.30
CA ALA A 147 6.92 -12.65 0.15
C ALA A 147 8.23 -11.91 0.50
N GLU A 148 8.28 -10.61 0.20
CA GLU A 148 9.37 -9.73 0.62
C GLU A 148 9.31 -9.45 2.14
N PRO A 149 10.40 -9.07 2.82
CA PRO A 149 10.40 -8.86 4.28
C PRO A 149 9.37 -7.83 4.78
N TYR A 150 9.05 -6.82 3.96
CA TYR A 150 8.05 -5.78 4.24
C TYR A 150 6.61 -6.22 3.91
N GLU A 151 6.42 -7.34 3.24
CA GLU A 151 5.12 -7.98 3.03
C GLU A 151 4.83 -8.86 4.26
N PHE A 152 3.87 -8.45 5.09
CA PHE A 152 3.49 -9.24 6.26
C PHE A 152 2.64 -10.43 5.80
N GLU A 153 3.19 -11.65 5.81
CA GLU A 153 2.41 -12.87 5.72
C GLU A 153 1.67 -13.10 7.05
N TYR A 154 0.37 -12.82 7.09
CA TYR A 154 -0.52 -13.51 8.02
C TYR A 154 -1.13 -14.70 7.28
N ASP A 155 -1.07 -15.89 7.87
CA ASP A 155 -1.82 -17.07 7.41
C ASP A 155 -3.33 -16.72 7.43
N ALA A 156 -3.82 -16.17 6.33
CA ALA A 156 -5.21 -15.76 6.14
C ALA A 156 -6.18 -16.97 6.18
N ASP A 157 -5.64 -18.17 5.98
CA ASP A 157 -6.35 -19.45 6.02
C ASP A 157 -6.96 -19.76 7.40
N GLN A 158 -6.55 -19.06 8.47
CA GLN A 158 -7.11 -19.27 9.81
C GLN A 158 -8.39 -18.46 10.10
N TYR A 159 -8.71 -17.43 9.32
CA TYR A 159 -9.85 -16.54 9.59
C TYR A 159 -11.04 -16.71 8.64
N TYR A 160 -10.85 -17.46 7.55
CA TYR A 160 -11.91 -17.74 6.59
C TYR A 160 -12.14 -19.24 6.46
N ASN A 161 -12.99 -19.78 7.33
CA ASN A 161 -13.62 -21.07 7.09
C ASN A 161 -14.98 -20.81 6.41
N PRO A 162 -15.18 -21.25 5.16
CA PRO A 162 -16.47 -21.12 4.46
C PRO A 162 -17.64 -21.76 5.21
N ALA A 163 -17.38 -22.68 6.15
CA ALA A 163 -18.39 -23.34 6.97
C ALA A 163 -18.83 -22.54 8.21
N ASP A 164 -18.16 -21.43 8.54
CA ASP A 164 -18.53 -20.59 9.70
C ASP A 164 -19.70 -19.63 9.39
N PHE A 165 -20.18 -19.60 8.14
CA PHE A 165 -21.33 -18.79 7.72
C PHE A 165 -22.34 -19.64 6.94
N PRO A 166 -23.60 -19.75 7.42
CA PRO A 166 -24.66 -20.50 6.74
C PRO A 166 -25.21 -19.81 5.48
#